data_AF-A0A9X4H7Y9-F1
#
_entry.id   AF-A0A9X4H7Y9-F1
#
_cell.length_a   1.000
_cell.length_b   1.000
_cell.length_c   1.000
_cell.angle_alpha   90.00
_cell.angle_beta   90.00
_cell.angle_gamma   90.00
#
_symmetry.space_group_name_H-M   'P 1'
#
loop_
_entity.id
_entity.type
_entity.pdbx_description
1 polymer ?
#
loop_
_entity_poly.entity_id
_entity_poly.type
_entity_poly.pdbx_seq_one_letter_code
_entity_poly.pdbx_strand_id
1 'polypeptide(L)' 'MQTVLVKVTARRTKSGLETVRREVVGHSSEDAGQHLDRLAGILTDLFMTQIDKSKKEVAASGQ' A
#
# COMPACT_ATOMS: atom_id res chain seq x y z
N MET A 1 2.87 11.39 18.22
CA MET A 1 1.41 11.17 18.12
C MET A 1 1.20 9.69 17.81
N GLN A 2 0.18 9.04 18.35
CA GLN A 2 -0.08 7.61 18.07
C GLN A 2 -1.02 7.48 16.88
N THR A 3 -0.72 6.59 15.92
CA THR A 3 -1.54 6.39 14.73
C THR A 3 -2.47 5.20 14.90
N VAL A 4 -3.69 5.29 14.36
CA VAL A 4 -4.67 4.20 14.36
C VAL A 4 -4.92 3.75 12.93
N LEU A 5 -4.80 2.45 12.68
CA LEU A 5 -5.13 1.85 11.40
C LEU A 5 -6.62 1.51 11.38
N VAL A 6 -7.33 2.07 10.40
CA VAL A 6 -8.77 1.88 10.25
C VAL A 6 -9.07 1.18 8.93
N LYS A 7 -9.71 0.01 9.01
CA LYS A 7 -10.32 -0.65 7.86
C LYS A 7 -11.64 0.01 7.54
N VAL A 8 -11.77 0.48 6.31
CA VAL A 8 -12.99 1.09 5.78
C VAL A 8 -13.64 0.13 4.80
N THR A 9 -14.86 -0.31 5.09
CA THR A 9 -15.70 -1.06 4.14
C THR A 9 -16.64 -0.09 3.47
N ALA A 10 -16.59 0.01 2.14
CA ALA A 10 -17.45 0.87 1.34
C ALA A 10 -18.20 0.08 0.27
N ARG A 11 -19.40 0.53 -0.07
CA ARG A 11 -20.24 0.00 -1.15
C ARG A 11 -20.26 1.01 -2.30
N ARG A 12 -20.12 0.53 -3.54
CA ARG A 12 -20.28 1.36 -4.73
C ARG A 12 -21.77 1.56 -5.03
N THR A 13 -22.17 2.80 -5.21
CA THR A 13 -23.52 3.25 -5.58
C THR A 13 -23.46 4.06 -6.88
N LYS A 14 -24.62 4.47 -7.41
CA LYS A 14 -24.68 5.34 -8.61
C LYS A 14 -24.07 6.73 -8.37
N SER A 15 -24.02 7.18 -7.13
CA SER A 15 -23.49 8.49 -6.73
C SER A 15 -22.03 8.45 -6.25
N GLY A 16 -21.44 7.26 -6.03
CA GLY A 16 -20.04 7.13 -5.64
C GLY A 16 -19.76 5.95 -4.72
N LEU A 17 -18.81 6.14 -3.80
CA LEU A 17 -18.50 5.18 -2.74
C LEU A 17 -19.18 5.63 -1.44
N GLU A 18 -20.03 4.77 -0.90
CA GLU A 18 -20.69 4.99 0.38
C GLU A 18 -20.01 4.13 1.45
N THR A 19 -19.54 4.75 2.53
CA THR A 19 -18.92 4.00 3.63
C THR A 19 -19.98 3.24 4.42
N VAL A 20 -19.85 1.92 4.50
CA VAL A 20 -20.74 1.03 5.25
C VAL A 20 -20.23 0.83 6.68
N ARG A 21 -18.91 0.71 6.86
CA ARG A 21 -18.31 0.41 8.16
C ARG A 21 -16.89 0.95 8.28
N ARG A 22 -16.52 1.31 9.51
CA ARG A 22 -15.14 1.61 9.92
C ARG A 22 -14.78 0.74 11.11
N GLU A 23 -13.61 0.12 11.09
CA GLU A 23 -13.10 -0.75 12.15
C GLU A 23 -11.65 -0.42 12.44
N VAL A 24 -11.29 -0.26 13.72
CA VAL A 24 -9.89 -0.16 14.12
C VAL A 24 -9.28 -1.56 14.03
N VAL A 25 -8.22 -1.69 13.23
CA VAL A 25 -7.50 -2.96 13.02
C VAL A 25 -6.12 -2.99 13.65
N GLY A 26 -5.63 -1.85 14.16
CA GLY A 26 -4.36 -1.78 14.84
C GLY A 26 -3.99 -0.38 15.29
N HIS A 27 -2.98 -0.31 16.13
CA HIS A 27 -2.36 0.94 16.57
C HIS A 27 -0.88 0.88 16.20
N SER A 28 -0.34 2.01 15.74
CA SER A 28 1.10 2.19 15.54
C SER A 28 1.59 3.24 16.52
N SER A 29 2.74 2.95 17.14
CA SER A 29 3.49 3.92 17.93
C SER A 29 4.12 5.02 17.07
N GLU A 30 4.25 4.78 15.76
CA GLU A 30 4.75 5.77 14.80
C GLU A 30 3.67 6.83 14.55
N ASP A 31 4.13 8.04 14.26
CA ASP A 31 3.27 9.10 13.71
C ASP A 31 2.79 8.73 12.30
N ALA A 32 1.64 9.26 11.89
CA ALA A 32 1.00 8.89 10.63
C ALA A 32 1.90 9.21 9.43
N GLY A 33 2.60 10.35 9.46
CA GLY A 33 3.54 10.71 8.39
C GLY A 33 4.70 9.73 8.28
N GLN A 34 5.34 9.42 9.41
CA GLN A 34 6.46 8.47 9.47
C GLN A 34 6.04 7.06 8.99
N HIS A 35 4.84 6.62 9.36
CA HIS A 35 4.31 5.34 8.94
C HIS A 35 4.07 5.30 7.42
N LEU A 36 3.53 6.38 6.85
CA LEU A 36 3.31 6.50 5.40
C LEU A 36 4.63 6.53 4.61
N ASP A 37 5.62 7.29 5.08
CA ASP A 37 6.94 7.36 4.43
C ASP A 37 7.62 5.99 4.41
N ARG A 38 7.55 5.26 5.52
CA ARG A 38 8.08 3.90 5.62
C ARG A 38 7.38 2.94 4.66
N LEU A 39 6.05 3.00 4.58
CA LEU A 39 5.28 2.17 3.64
C LEU A 39 5.61 2.51 2.19
N ALA A 40 5.77 3.79 1.86
CA ALA A 40 6.18 4.23 0.53
C ALA A 40 7.55 3.67 0.16
N GLY A 41 8.53 3.73 1.06
CA GLY A 41 9.86 3.14 0.85
C GLY A 41 9.81 1.65 0.54
N ILE A 42 9.08 0.87 1.35
CA ILE A 42 8.91 -0.57 1.13
C ILE A 42 8.29 -0.87 -0.26
N LEU A 43 7.27 -0.10 -0.64
CA LEU A 43 6.61 -0.27 -1.94
C LEU A 43 7.54 0.09 -3.11
N THR A 44 8.33 1.16 -2.98
CA THR A 44 9.32 1.54 -3.98
C THR A 44 10.38 0.46 -4.14
N ASP A 45 10.92 -0.08 -3.04
CA ASP A 45 11.93 -1.13 -3.09
C ASP A 45 11.40 -2.41 -3.76
N LEU A 46 10.17 -2.81 -3.43
CA LEU A 46 9.48 -3.94 -4.07
C LEU A 46 9.31 -3.72 -5.57
N PHE A 47 8.87 -2.52 -5.97
CA PHE A 47 8.66 -2.19 -7.37
C PHE A 47 9.96 -2.18 -8.17
N MET A 48 11.03 -1.59 -7.63
CA MET A 48 12.35 -1.59 -8.27
C MET A 48 12.91 -3.02 -8.40
N THR A 49 12.75 -3.84 -7.36
CA THR A 49 13.14 -5.25 -7.40
C THR A 49 12.41 -6.02 -8.50
N GLN A 50 11.11 -5.78 -8.69
CA GLN A 50 10.35 -6.41 -9.77
C GLN A 50 10.82 -5.95 -11.16
N ILE A 51 11.06 -4.63 -11.34
CA ILE A 51 11.59 -4.10 -12.60
C ILE A 51 12.92 -4.77 -12.97
N ASP A 52 13.84 -4.88 -12.01
CA ASP A 52 15.15 -5.47 -12.26
C ASP A 52 15.08 -6.95 -12.58
N LYS A 53 14.14 -7.68 -11.95
CA LYS A 53 13.86 -9.08 -12.29
C LYS A 53 13.33 -9.21 -13.72
N SER A 54 12.35 -8.39 -14.11
CA SER A 54 11.80 -8.41 -15.47
C SER A 54 12.84 -8.05 -16.53
N LYS A 55 13.73 -7.09 -16.27
CA LYS A 55 14.84 -6.76 -17.19
C LYS A 55 15.79 -7.93 -17.40
N LYS A 56 16.12 -8.67 -16.33
CA LYS A 56 16.98 -9.87 -16.42
C LYS A 56 16.32 -10.99 -17.21
N GLU A 57 15.02 -11.23 -17.01
CA GLU A 57 14.27 -12.24 -17.76
C GLU A 57 14.19 -11.92 -19.25
N VAL A 58 13.92 -10.65 -19.61
CA VAL A 58 13.91 -10.19 -21.02
C VAL A 58 15.29 -10.32 -21.66
N ALA A 59 16.37 -10.02 -20.93
CA ALA A 59 17.74 -10.20 -21.44
C ALA A 59 18.10 -11.68 -21.65
N ALA A 60 17.55 -12.59 -20.83
CA ALA A 60 17.79 -14.03 -20.92
C ALA A 60 16.96 -14.73 -22.01
N SER A 61 15.80 -14.20 -22.38
CA SER A 61 14.92 -14.77 -23.41
C SER A 61 15.19 -14.25 -24.83
N GLY A 62 16.14 -13.33 -24.99
CA GLY A 62 16.56 -12.77 -26.28
C GLY A 62 17.79 -13.43 -26.92
N GLN A 63 18.23 -14.59 -26.43
CA GLN A 63 19.31 -15.41 -26.99
C GLN A 63 18.79 -16.70 -27.62
#